data_AF-A0A7W1VSI6-F1
#
_entry.id   AF-A0A7W1VSI6-F1
#
_cell.length_a   1.000
_cell.length_b   1.000
_cell.length_c   1.000
_cell.angle_alpha   90.00
_cell.angle_beta   90.00
_cell.angle_gamma   90.00
#
_symmetry.space_group_name_H-M   'P 1'
#
loop_
_entity.id
_entity.type
_entity.pdbx_description
1 polymer ?
#
loop_
_entity_poly.entity_id
_entity_poly.type
_entity_poly.pdbx_seq_one_letter_code
_entity_poly.pdbx_strand_id
1 'polypeptide(L)'
;MRLNLSQPNLSQSGAATSVFGRSSARVRSVLAFTLIEMLVVIIIIAIISSIAIPAINGLTKSNTMSTATRQLLDDVAYARQKAISGRTTVYMVFVPPEFWSGVNAVPFNALNPVSKKQANTLLNGQYTSYALYVERTLGDQIGRNATNYLTAWRSLPEGVLIETNKFSLLTNLFETIVDPYDKTRQFEVRPFQRRSFVFPSTEITNVVPRKFELPYIAFNPQGGLVSLQDEFITLSPGSIFYLTNSAGGPLAPDVVQTGYREATRTNFTLIRVDSLTGRAKLERMEIQ
;
A
#
# COMPACT_ATOMS: atom_id res chain seq x y z
N MET A 1 -27.55 54.00 74.55
CA MET A 1 -26.97 55.30 74.98
C MET A 1 -26.18 55.81 73.79
N ARG A 2 -26.52 56.84 73.01
CA ARG A 2 -27.42 58.02 73.06
C ARG A 2 -27.84 58.26 71.60
N LEU A 3 -29.14 58.38 71.28
CA LEU A 3 -29.91 59.64 71.15
C LEU A 3 -29.39 60.60 70.07
N ASN A 4 -30.21 60.79 69.04
CA ASN A 4 -30.75 62.06 68.51
C ASN A 4 -30.75 62.06 66.97
N LEU A 5 -31.91 61.83 66.35
CA LEU A 5 -32.99 62.81 66.12
C LEU A 5 -32.64 63.83 65.03
N SER A 6 -33.24 63.65 63.86
CA SER A 6 -34.02 64.70 63.18
C SER A 6 -34.82 64.08 62.03
N GLN A 7 -36.12 63.89 62.26
CA GLN A 7 -37.15 64.15 61.25
C GLN A 7 -37.68 65.58 61.51
N PRO A 8 -38.59 66.22 60.72
CA PRO A 8 -39.32 65.76 59.52
C PRO A 8 -39.52 66.87 58.44
N ASN A 9 -40.42 66.57 57.49
CA ASN A 9 -41.26 67.49 56.68
C ASN A 9 -40.72 67.96 55.33
N LEU A 10 -41.21 67.36 54.24
CA LEU A 10 -42.50 67.62 53.56
C LEU A 10 -42.46 68.91 52.72
N SER A 11 -42.28 68.73 51.42
CA SER A 11 -43.06 69.47 50.44
C SER A 11 -43.20 68.64 49.19
N GLN A 12 -44.46 68.26 48.96
CA GLN A 12 -45.00 67.73 47.73
C GLN A 12 -44.56 68.58 46.53
N SER A 13 -44.45 67.96 45.37
CA SER A 13 -45.19 68.33 44.16
C SER A 13 -44.42 67.91 42.92
N GLY A 14 -45.12 67.24 42.00
CA GLY A 14 -44.79 67.36 40.60
C GLY A 14 -44.44 66.05 39.90
N ALA A 15 -45.46 65.57 39.18
CA ALA A 15 -45.32 64.89 37.90
C ALA A 15 -44.75 63.46 37.91
N ALA A 16 -45.69 62.52 37.80
CA ALA A 16 -45.46 61.25 37.12
C ALA A 16 -44.96 61.50 35.69
N THR A 17 -43.75 61.06 35.39
CA THR A 17 -43.28 60.79 34.03
C THR A 17 -42.55 59.46 34.03
N SER A 18 -43.31 58.39 33.77
CA SER A 18 -42.73 57.09 33.43
C SER A 18 -42.04 57.20 32.08
N VAL A 19 -40.74 57.50 32.08
CA VAL A 19 -39.88 57.37 30.91
C VAL A 19 -39.65 55.88 30.68
N PHE A 20 -40.43 55.30 29.77
CA PHE A 20 -40.10 54.01 29.18
C PHE A 20 -38.78 54.15 28.43
N GLY A 21 -37.68 53.72 29.06
CA GLY A 21 -36.40 53.52 28.41
C GLY A 21 -36.53 52.42 27.36
N ARG A 22 -36.63 52.80 26.08
CA ARG A 22 -36.43 51.88 24.96
C ARG A 22 -34.96 51.45 24.97
N SER A 23 -34.70 50.23 25.42
CA SER A 23 -33.45 49.51 25.16
C SER A 23 -33.30 49.34 23.66
N SER A 24 -32.44 50.16 23.06
CA SER A 24 -32.05 50.01 21.65
C SER A 24 -31.20 48.75 21.52
N ALA A 25 -31.83 47.63 21.17
CA ALA A 25 -31.15 46.45 20.70
C ALA A 25 -30.41 46.81 19.42
N ARG A 26 -29.08 46.89 19.49
CA ARG A 26 -28.22 47.11 18.33
C ARG A 26 -28.34 45.86 17.44
N VAL A 27 -29.23 45.91 16.45
CA VAL A 27 -29.33 44.87 15.43
C VAL A 27 -27.99 44.81 14.71
N ARG A 28 -27.22 43.76 14.97
CA ARG A 28 -26.01 43.47 14.19
C ARG A 28 -26.50 43.07 12.81
N SER A 29 -26.41 43.98 11.85
CA SER A 29 -26.65 43.68 10.45
C SER A 29 -25.64 42.62 10.01
N VAL A 30 -26.09 41.38 9.92
CA VAL A 30 -25.36 40.35 9.18
C VAL A 30 -25.48 40.76 7.72
N LEU A 31 -24.35 41.08 7.09
CA LEU A 31 -24.30 41.35 5.66
C LEU A 31 -24.83 40.11 4.94
N ALA A 32 -25.96 40.24 4.27
CA ALA A 32 -26.53 39.17 3.46
C ALA A 32 -25.73 39.07 2.17
N PHE A 33 -25.15 37.90 1.88
CA PHE A 33 -24.44 37.63 0.64
C PHE A 33 -25.42 37.65 -0.54
N THR A 34 -25.02 38.32 -1.62
CA THR A 34 -25.80 38.37 -2.84
C THR A 34 -25.62 37.09 -3.66
N LEU A 35 -26.61 36.74 -4.48
CA LEU A 35 -26.52 35.60 -5.41
C LEU A 35 -25.32 35.72 -6.37
N ILE A 36 -24.99 36.95 -6.77
CA ILE A 36 -23.86 37.21 -7.67
C ILE A 36 -22.51 37.01 -6.97
N GLU A 37 -22.38 37.36 -5.68
CA GLU A 37 -21.17 37.07 -4.91
C GLU A 37 -20.94 35.57 -4.77
N MET A 38 -22.00 34.81 -4.47
CA MET A 38 -21.90 33.34 -4.42
C MET A 38 -21.53 32.75 -5.80
N LEU A 39 -22.05 33.30 -6.90
CA LEU A 39 -21.70 32.90 -8.26
C LEU A 39 -20.22 33.17 -8.60
N VAL A 40 -19.70 34.33 -8.21
CA VAL A 40 -18.28 34.67 -8.41
C VAL A 40 -17.38 33.77 -7.57
N VAL A 41 -17.74 33.48 -6.33
CA VAL A 41 -16.95 32.62 -5.43
C VAL A 41 -16.86 31.19 -5.98
N ILE A 42 -17.98 30.59 -6.42
CA ILE A 42 -17.92 29.23 -7.00
C ILE A 42 -17.11 29.20 -8.31
N ILE A 43 -17.13 30.26 -9.11
CA ILE A 43 -16.29 30.36 -10.32
C ILE A 43 -14.81 30.41 -9.94
N ILE A 44 -14.44 31.23 -8.96
CA ILE A 44 -13.05 31.32 -8.49
C ILE A 44 -12.59 29.97 -7.91
N ILE A 45 -13.41 29.32 -7.09
CA ILE A 45 -13.11 27.99 -6.55
C ILE A 45 -12.98 26.95 -7.66
N ALA A 46 -13.85 26.97 -8.69
CA ALA A 46 -13.77 26.06 -9.82
C ALA A 46 -12.48 26.24 -10.63
N ILE A 47 -12.09 27.48 -10.90
CA ILE A 47 -10.84 27.80 -11.60
C ILE A 47 -9.64 27.30 -10.79
N ILE A 48 -9.56 27.66 -9.50
CA ILE A 48 -8.46 27.23 -8.62
C ILE A 48 -8.42 25.70 -8.51
N SER A 49 -9.57 25.05 -8.32
CA SER A 49 -9.65 23.59 -8.16
C SER A 49 -9.19 22.85 -9.42
N SER A 50 -9.52 23.37 -10.61
CA SER A 50 -9.12 22.76 -11.89
C SER A 50 -7.59 22.66 -12.06
N ILE A 51 -6.83 23.58 -11.46
CA ILE A 51 -5.37 23.62 -11.52
C ILE A 51 -4.76 22.91 -10.30
N ALA A 52 -5.34 23.08 -9.11
CA ALA A 52 -4.82 22.52 -7.87
C ALA A 52 -4.95 20.99 -7.80
N ILE A 53 -6.08 20.42 -8.21
CA ILE A 53 -6.35 18.97 -8.15
C ILE A 53 -5.29 18.14 -8.91
N PRO A 54 -4.97 18.41 -10.20
CA PRO A 54 -3.97 17.62 -10.91
C PRO A 54 -2.57 17.74 -10.29
N ALA A 55 -2.19 18.90 -9.76
CA ALA A 55 -0.91 19.11 -9.09
C ALA A 55 -0.80 18.29 -7.79
N ILE A 56 -1.86 18.28 -6.97
CA ILE A 56 -1.93 17.49 -5.73
C ILE A 56 -1.83 15.98 -6.05
N ASN A 57 -2.54 15.52 -7.07
CA ASN A 57 -2.50 14.11 -7.52
C ASN A 57 -1.11 13.69 -8.01
N GLY A 58 -0.33 14.59 -8.61
CA GLY A 58 1.05 14.32 -9.00
C GLY A 58 1.99 14.15 -7.81
N LEU A 59 1.87 15.04 -6.80
CA LEU A 59 2.68 14.99 -5.59
C LEU A 59 2.40 13.76 -4.74
N THR A 60 1.13 13.38 -4.58
CA THR A 60 0.75 12.19 -3.81
C THR A 60 1.29 10.91 -4.45
N LYS A 61 1.17 10.74 -5.77
CA LYS A 61 1.71 9.58 -6.52
C LYS A 61 3.24 9.45 -6.41
N SER A 62 3.97 10.55 -6.46
CA SER A 62 5.43 10.54 -6.31
C SER A 62 5.85 10.11 -4.89
N ASN A 63 5.16 10.65 -3.88
CA ASN A 63 5.41 10.30 -2.48
C ASN A 63 5.06 8.84 -2.17
N THR A 64 3.98 8.30 -2.73
CA THR A 64 3.61 6.88 -2.55
C THR A 64 4.62 5.94 -3.20
N MET A 65 5.09 6.24 -4.42
CA MET A 65 6.14 5.44 -5.09
C MET A 65 7.47 5.45 -4.31
N SER A 66 7.87 6.60 -3.79
CA SER A 66 9.06 6.72 -2.93
C SER A 66 8.92 5.87 -1.65
N THR A 67 7.73 5.92 -1.03
CA THR A 67 7.42 5.11 0.15
C THR A 67 7.45 3.62 -0.16
N ALA A 68 6.82 3.19 -1.26
CA ALA A 68 6.81 1.80 -1.71
C ALA A 68 8.22 1.27 -1.97
N THR A 69 9.06 2.08 -2.62
CA THR A 69 10.45 1.73 -2.89
C THR A 69 11.24 1.54 -1.59
N ARG A 70 11.16 2.50 -0.66
CA ARG A 70 11.87 2.42 0.63
C ARG A 70 11.41 1.22 1.44
N GLN A 71 10.10 1.00 1.52
CA GLN A 71 9.53 -0.17 2.18
C GLN A 71 10.11 -1.47 1.64
N LEU A 72 10.17 -1.63 0.31
CA LEU A 72 10.70 -2.87 -0.27
C LEU A 72 12.22 -3.00 -0.10
N LEU A 73 12.98 -1.90 -0.19
CA LEU A 73 14.42 -1.91 0.13
C LEU A 73 14.69 -2.36 1.57
N ASP A 74 13.93 -1.82 2.53
CA ASP A 74 14.05 -2.14 3.95
C ASP A 74 13.67 -3.60 4.21
N ASP A 75 12.56 -4.08 3.64
CA ASP A 75 12.10 -5.46 3.82
C ASP A 75 13.05 -6.47 3.16
N VAL A 76 13.66 -6.13 2.01
CA VAL A 76 14.72 -6.95 1.39
C VAL A 76 15.97 -6.99 2.29
N ALA A 77 16.41 -5.84 2.79
CA ALA A 77 17.55 -5.78 3.71
C ALA A 77 17.28 -6.59 4.98
N TYR A 78 16.05 -6.54 5.50
CA TYR A 78 15.61 -7.32 6.65
C TYR A 78 15.58 -8.82 6.35
N ALA A 79 15.05 -9.25 5.20
CA ALA A 79 15.04 -10.65 4.78
C ALA A 79 16.45 -11.23 4.70
N ARG A 80 17.37 -10.48 4.08
CA ARG A 80 18.79 -10.81 4.02
C ARG A 80 19.43 -10.90 5.41
N GLN A 81 19.19 -9.93 6.27
CA GLN A 81 19.71 -9.94 7.65
C GLN A 81 19.20 -11.16 8.42
N LYS A 82 17.93 -11.53 8.24
CA LYS A 82 17.36 -12.74 8.82
C LYS A 82 18.01 -14.02 8.30
N ALA A 83 18.34 -14.10 7.01
CA ALA A 83 19.05 -15.25 6.45
C ALA A 83 20.43 -15.43 7.09
N ILE A 84 21.19 -14.34 7.21
CA ILE A 84 22.54 -14.36 7.81
C ILE A 84 22.48 -14.71 9.30
N SER A 85 21.65 -13.98 10.06
CA SER A 85 21.57 -14.15 11.51
C SER A 85 20.98 -15.51 11.91
N GLY A 86 20.01 -16.01 11.15
CA GLY A 86 19.40 -17.32 11.37
C GLY A 86 20.16 -18.49 10.73
N ARG A 87 21.25 -18.22 9.98
CA ARG A 87 22.00 -19.21 9.19
C ARG A 87 21.09 -20.14 8.37
N THR A 88 20.01 -19.59 7.84
CA THR A 88 18.96 -20.31 7.14
C THR A 88 18.59 -19.58 5.86
N THR A 89 17.97 -20.27 4.92
CA THR A 89 17.47 -19.64 3.70
C THR A 89 16.16 -18.92 4.00
N VAL A 90 16.11 -17.62 3.73
CA VAL A 90 14.90 -16.81 3.87
C VAL A 90 14.34 -16.52 2.48
N TYR A 91 13.06 -16.81 2.32
CA TYR A 91 12.28 -16.57 1.11
C TYR A 91 11.44 -15.33 1.31
N MET A 92 11.44 -14.43 0.33
CA MET A 92 10.44 -13.38 0.20
C MET A 92 9.47 -13.85 -0.88
N VAL A 93 8.25 -14.19 -0.47
CA VAL A 93 7.21 -14.76 -1.34
C VAL A 93 6.20 -13.68 -1.70
N PHE A 94 5.75 -13.67 -2.95
CA PHE A 94 4.82 -12.68 -3.50
C PHE A 94 3.46 -13.32 -3.79
N VAL A 95 2.38 -12.54 -3.78
CA VAL A 95 1.04 -13.02 -4.13
C VAL A 95 0.79 -12.85 -5.64
N PRO A 96 0.68 -13.94 -6.41
CA PRO A 96 0.42 -13.86 -7.85
C PRO A 96 -1.07 -13.66 -8.19
N PRO A 97 -1.41 -13.18 -9.40
CA PRO A 97 -2.80 -13.06 -9.84
C PRO A 97 -3.51 -14.43 -9.98
N GLU A 98 -2.77 -15.48 -10.32
CA GLU A 98 -3.29 -16.84 -10.45
C GLU A 98 -3.31 -17.65 -9.15
N PHE A 99 -3.07 -17.02 -7.99
CA PHE A 99 -3.00 -17.67 -6.68
C PHE A 99 -4.21 -18.58 -6.37
N TRP A 100 -5.35 -18.32 -7.01
CA TRP A 100 -6.63 -19.00 -6.78
C TRP A 100 -7.03 -20.03 -7.83
N SER A 101 -6.34 -20.08 -8.97
CA SER A 101 -6.75 -20.83 -10.17
C SER A 101 -5.69 -21.78 -10.72
N GLY A 102 -4.54 -21.93 -10.04
CA GLY A 102 -3.45 -22.78 -10.49
C GLY A 102 -3.81 -24.27 -10.55
N VAL A 103 -3.21 -24.99 -11.50
CA VAL A 103 -3.43 -26.43 -11.78
C VAL A 103 -3.08 -27.34 -10.58
N ASN A 104 -2.28 -26.84 -9.64
CA ASN A 104 -1.91 -27.52 -8.39
C ASN A 104 -2.50 -26.85 -7.14
N ALA A 105 -3.34 -25.82 -7.30
CA ALA A 105 -4.00 -25.15 -6.19
C ALA A 105 -5.25 -25.94 -5.80
N VAL A 106 -5.46 -26.13 -4.49
CA VAL A 106 -6.76 -26.58 -4.02
C VAL A 106 -7.79 -25.53 -4.46
N PRO A 107 -8.88 -25.90 -5.15
CA PRO A 107 -9.89 -24.94 -5.55
C PRO A 107 -10.27 -24.09 -4.35
N PHE A 108 -10.31 -22.76 -4.50
CA PHE A 108 -10.65 -21.84 -3.41
C PHE A 108 -11.92 -22.28 -2.66
N ASN A 109 -12.89 -22.84 -3.38
CA ASN A 109 -14.14 -23.35 -2.82
C ASN A 109 -13.97 -24.59 -1.92
N ALA A 110 -12.89 -25.36 -2.07
CA ALA A 110 -12.53 -26.51 -1.24
C ALA A 110 -11.67 -26.13 -0.01
N LEU A 111 -11.38 -24.85 0.19
CA LEU A 111 -10.88 -24.35 1.48
C LEU A 111 -12.02 -24.35 2.51
N ASN A 112 -11.69 -24.60 3.77
CA ASN A 112 -12.65 -24.49 4.86
C ASN A 112 -12.89 -23.00 5.21
N PRO A 113 -13.83 -22.65 6.11
CA PRO A 113 -14.13 -21.25 6.43
C PRO A 113 -12.94 -20.44 6.98
N VAL A 114 -12.08 -21.03 7.82
CA VAL A 114 -10.93 -20.32 8.43
C VAL A 114 -9.87 -20.00 7.38
N SER A 115 -9.48 -21.00 6.60
CA SER A 115 -8.52 -20.86 5.51
C SER A 115 -9.06 -19.93 4.42
N LYS A 116 -10.37 -20.00 4.10
CA LYS A 116 -11.04 -19.06 3.19
C LYS A 116 -10.94 -17.62 3.66
N LYS A 117 -11.08 -17.35 4.96
CA LYS A 117 -10.96 -15.98 5.51
C LYS A 117 -9.53 -15.42 5.35
N GLN A 118 -8.53 -16.22 5.69
CA GLN A 118 -7.11 -15.84 5.52
C GLN A 118 -6.77 -15.67 4.04
N ALA A 119 -7.22 -16.61 3.22
CA ALA A 119 -7.12 -16.56 1.77
C ALA A 119 -7.74 -15.27 1.18
N ASN A 120 -8.98 -14.93 1.56
CA ASN A 120 -9.65 -13.69 1.14
C ASN A 120 -8.87 -12.42 1.48
N THR A 121 -8.11 -12.44 2.58
CA THR A 121 -7.26 -11.28 2.93
C THR A 121 -6.14 -11.10 1.90
N LEU A 122 -5.59 -12.20 1.37
CA LEU A 122 -4.55 -12.20 0.36
C LEU A 122 -5.08 -11.98 -1.06
N LEU A 123 -6.38 -12.18 -1.28
CA LEU A 123 -7.02 -11.90 -2.57
C LEU A 123 -6.79 -10.44 -2.95
N ASN A 124 -6.97 -9.54 -1.98
CA ASN A 124 -6.74 -8.10 -2.16
C ASN A 124 -5.25 -7.72 -2.14
N GLY A 125 -4.37 -8.72 -2.14
CA GLY A 125 -2.92 -8.55 -2.10
C GLY A 125 -2.21 -8.97 -3.39
N GLN A 126 -2.94 -9.40 -4.42
CA GLN A 126 -2.35 -9.78 -5.71
C GLN A 126 -1.54 -8.60 -6.29
N TYR A 127 -0.35 -8.89 -6.85
CA TYR A 127 0.63 -7.91 -7.34
C TYR A 127 1.24 -6.94 -6.32
N THR A 128 0.73 -6.89 -5.09
CA THR A 128 1.12 -5.85 -4.11
C THR A 128 1.68 -6.43 -2.82
N SER A 129 1.37 -7.68 -2.52
CA SER A 129 1.65 -8.25 -1.20
C SER A 129 2.74 -9.30 -1.23
N TYR A 130 3.49 -9.33 -0.15
CA TYR A 130 4.58 -10.26 0.09
C TYR A 130 4.72 -10.60 1.57
N ALA A 131 5.42 -11.70 1.85
CA ALA A 131 5.77 -12.10 3.21
C ALA A 131 7.14 -12.78 3.23
N LEU A 132 7.77 -12.81 4.41
CA LEU A 132 9.01 -13.55 4.61
C LEU A 132 8.72 -14.94 5.17
N TYR A 133 9.39 -15.94 4.62
CA TYR A 133 9.18 -17.35 4.91
C TYR A 133 10.53 -18.06 5.11
N VAL A 134 10.60 -19.05 6.00
CA VAL A 134 11.76 -19.92 6.25
C VAL A 134 11.32 -21.37 6.23
N GLU A 135 12.09 -22.27 5.61
CA GLU A 135 11.70 -23.69 5.62
C GLU A 135 11.96 -24.39 6.95
N ARG A 136 12.99 -23.96 7.68
CA ARG A 136 13.42 -24.51 8.96
C ARG A 136 14.01 -23.41 9.83
N THR A 137 13.55 -23.33 11.07
CA THR A 137 14.12 -22.46 12.10
C THR A 137 15.06 -23.27 12.98
N LEU A 138 16.15 -22.66 13.47
CA LEU A 138 17.03 -23.29 14.45
C LEU A 138 16.22 -23.58 15.72
N GLY A 139 16.04 -24.86 16.07
CA GLY A 139 15.27 -25.31 17.23
C GLY A 139 13.93 -25.99 16.91
N ASP A 140 13.54 -26.14 15.65
CA ASP A 140 12.32 -26.88 15.29
C ASP A 140 12.42 -28.36 15.71
N GLN A 141 11.50 -28.79 16.58
CA GLN A 141 11.35 -30.19 16.97
C GLN A 141 10.70 -30.98 15.84
N ILE A 142 11.24 -32.17 15.55
CA ILE A 142 10.69 -33.11 14.57
C ILE A 142 9.22 -33.40 14.94
N GLY A 143 8.28 -33.06 14.05
CA GLY A 143 6.86 -33.38 14.19
C GLY A 143 5.91 -32.23 14.52
N ARG A 144 6.38 -30.99 14.77
CA ARG A 144 5.51 -29.81 14.81
C ARG A 144 5.71 -28.96 13.55
N ASN A 145 4.68 -28.88 12.72
CA ASN A 145 4.62 -27.94 11.60
C ASN A 145 4.44 -26.52 12.17
N ALA A 146 5.51 -25.93 12.69
CA ALA A 146 5.50 -24.53 13.10
C ALA A 146 5.27 -23.67 11.85
N THR A 147 4.44 -22.63 11.98
CA THR A 147 4.15 -21.70 10.89
C THR A 147 5.45 -21.03 10.45
N ASN A 148 5.84 -21.30 9.21
CA ASN A 148 7.14 -20.95 8.64
C ASN A 148 7.25 -19.49 8.14
N TYR A 149 6.26 -18.64 8.42
CA TYR A 149 6.27 -17.23 8.05
C TYR A 149 6.90 -16.38 9.16
N LEU A 150 7.96 -15.65 8.83
CA LEU A 150 8.66 -14.74 9.73
C LEU A 150 7.90 -13.42 9.94
N THR A 151 7.07 -13.04 8.97
CA THR A 151 6.27 -11.81 9.00
C THR A 151 4.82 -12.13 8.66
N ALA A 152 3.91 -11.28 9.13
CA ALA A 152 2.60 -11.18 8.49
C ALA A 152 2.76 -10.78 7.02
N TRP A 153 1.74 -11.06 6.22
CA TRP A 153 1.66 -10.53 4.86
C TRP A 153 1.59 -9.00 4.90
N ARG A 154 2.46 -8.36 4.12
CA ARG A 154 2.56 -6.91 4.01
C ARG A 154 2.24 -6.53 2.57
N SER A 155 1.48 -5.45 2.40
CA SER A 155 1.14 -4.88 1.09
C SER A 155 1.96 -3.62 0.81
N LEU A 156 2.26 -3.36 -0.46
CA LEU A 156 2.76 -2.08 -0.92
C LEU A 156 1.73 -0.96 -0.67
N PRO A 157 2.18 0.30 -0.53
CA PRO A 157 1.28 1.46 -0.48
C PRO A 157 0.28 1.49 -1.64
N GLU A 158 -0.91 2.02 -1.37
CA GLU A 158 -1.98 2.12 -2.36
C GLU A 158 -1.52 2.89 -3.62
N GLY A 159 -1.95 2.39 -4.78
CA GLY A 159 -1.60 2.96 -6.08
C GLY A 159 -0.24 2.51 -6.63
N VAL A 160 0.48 1.63 -5.93
CA VAL A 160 1.73 1.02 -6.40
C VAL A 160 1.60 -0.49 -6.44
N LEU A 161 2.06 -1.10 -7.53
CA LEU A 161 2.08 -2.55 -7.71
C LEU A 161 3.41 -3.02 -8.27
N ILE A 162 3.75 -4.27 -8.02
CA ILE A 162 4.82 -4.97 -8.72
C ILE A 162 4.33 -5.30 -10.13
N GLU A 163 5.11 -4.95 -11.15
CA GLU A 163 4.64 -5.04 -12.53
C GLU A 163 4.18 -6.46 -12.93
N THR A 164 3.17 -6.52 -13.80
CA THR A 164 2.52 -7.79 -14.16
C THR A 164 3.45 -8.78 -14.85
N ASN A 165 4.45 -8.33 -15.62
CA ASN A 165 5.48 -9.18 -16.23
C ASN A 165 6.25 -10.02 -15.20
N LYS A 166 6.45 -9.52 -13.98
CA LYS A 166 7.11 -10.25 -12.89
C LYS A 166 6.37 -11.52 -12.50
N PHE A 167 5.07 -11.59 -12.80
CA PHE A 167 4.20 -12.73 -12.51
C PHE A 167 3.87 -13.55 -13.76
N SER A 168 4.57 -13.39 -14.88
CA SER A 168 4.41 -14.29 -16.02
C SER A 168 4.76 -15.73 -15.65
N LEU A 169 3.98 -16.70 -16.13
CA LEU A 169 4.27 -18.14 -15.98
C LEU A 169 5.43 -18.60 -16.88
N LEU A 170 5.79 -17.81 -17.89
CA LEU A 170 6.88 -18.10 -18.83
C LEU A 170 8.22 -17.57 -18.28
N THR A 171 8.80 -18.27 -17.31
CA THR A 171 9.97 -17.81 -16.53
C THR A 171 11.27 -17.60 -17.32
N ASN A 172 11.36 -18.14 -18.54
CA ASN A 172 12.55 -18.00 -19.40
C ASN A 172 12.54 -16.70 -20.23
N LEU A 173 11.40 -16.01 -20.31
CA LEU A 173 11.30 -14.73 -21.02
C LEU A 173 11.90 -13.62 -20.17
N PHE A 174 12.43 -12.60 -20.84
CA PHE A 174 12.88 -11.37 -20.20
C PHE A 174 12.45 -10.17 -21.02
N GLU A 175 12.24 -9.05 -20.33
CA GLU A 175 12.05 -7.73 -20.93
C GLU A 175 13.29 -6.89 -20.63
N THR A 176 13.88 -6.31 -21.67
CA THR A 176 15.01 -5.39 -21.48
C THR A 176 14.49 -3.97 -21.29
N ILE A 177 14.72 -3.39 -20.12
CA ILE A 177 14.50 -1.97 -19.85
C ILE A 177 15.82 -1.24 -20.14
N VAL A 178 15.77 -0.23 -21.00
CA VAL A 178 16.92 0.61 -21.35
C VAL A 178 16.68 2.01 -20.80
N ASP A 179 17.66 2.59 -20.12
CA ASP A 179 17.57 3.98 -19.69
C ASP A 179 17.56 4.91 -20.93
N PRO A 180 16.54 5.79 -21.08
CA PRO A 180 16.42 6.66 -22.25
C PRO A 180 17.56 7.69 -22.35
N TYR A 181 18.20 8.04 -21.23
CA TYR A 181 19.28 9.02 -21.16
C TYR A 181 20.67 8.37 -21.17
N ASP A 182 20.79 7.13 -20.71
CA ASP A 182 22.02 6.33 -20.78
C ASP A 182 21.77 4.92 -21.36
N LYS A 183 21.97 4.78 -22.67
CA LYS A 183 21.74 3.51 -23.39
C LYS A 183 22.64 2.36 -22.93
N THR A 184 23.69 2.62 -22.15
CA THR A 184 24.54 1.57 -21.58
C THR A 184 23.90 0.92 -20.36
N ARG A 185 22.97 1.61 -19.69
CA ARG A 185 22.19 1.08 -18.56
C ARG A 185 21.00 0.30 -19.08
N GLN A 186 21.20 -1.02 -19.18
CA GLN A 186 20.20 -1.98 -19.61
C GLN A 186 19.94 -2.99 -18.49
N PHE A 187 18.66 -3.28 -18.25
CA PHE A 187 18.22 -4.14 -17.17
C PHE A 187 17.35 -5.26 -17.75
N GLU A 188 17.80 -6.50 -17.63
CA GLU A 188 17.02 -7.67 -18.03
C GLU A 188 16.05 -8.06 -16.93
N VAL A 189 14.79 -7.67 -17.07
CA VAL A 189 13.74 -7.99 -16.10
C VAL A 189 13.09 -9.32 -16.46
N ARG A 190 13.31 -10.30 -15.60
CA ARG A 190 12.73 -11.66 -15.71
C ARG A 190 11.52 -11.82 -14.81
N PRO A 191 10.57 -12.71 -15.12
CA PRO A 191 9.56 -13.14 -14.17
C PRO A 191 10.20 -13.75 -12.93
N PHE A 192 9.53 -13.67 -11.79
CA PHE A 192 9.96 -14.33 -10.58
C PHE A 192 10.00 -15.85 -10.77
N GLN A 193 11.02 -16.47 -10.18
CA GLN A 193 11.03 -17.91 -9.99
C GLN A 193 9.87 -18.32 -9.08
N ARG A 194 9.34 -19.53 -9.28
CA ARG A 194 8.22 -20.07 -8.53
C ARG A 194 8.60 -21.32 -7.77
N ARG A 195 8.05 -21.48 -6.57
CA ARG A 195 8.22 -22.67 -5.74
C ARG A 195 6.97 -22.92 -4.91
N SER A 196 6.75 -24.17 -4.54
CA SER A 196 5.66 -24.57 -3.66
C SER A 196 5.96 -24.26 -2.19
N PHE A 197 5.17 -23.39 -1.57
CA PHE A 197 5.25 -23.01 -0.14
C PHE A 197 4.02 -23.47 0.63
N VAL A 198 4.19 -23.82 1.90
CA VAL A 198 3.07 -24.16 2.77
C VAL A 198 2.27 -22.90 3.07
N PHE A 199 0.97 -22.92 2.83
CA PHE A 199 0.09 -21.80 3.18
C PHE A 199 -0.05 -21.68 4.70
N PRO A 200 -0.12 -20.45 5.26
CA PRO A 200 -0.39 -20.26 6.67
C PRO A 200 -1.88 -20.52 6.95
N SER A 201 -2.35 -21.76 6.78
CA SER A 201 -3.61 -22.24 7.33
C SER A 201 -3.30 -23.01 8.61
N THR A 202 -4.02 -22.71 9.70
CA THR A 202 -3.95 -23.45 10.97
C THR A 202 -4.50 -24.87 10.90
N GLU A 203 -4.71 -25.40 9.70
CA GLU A 203 -5.48 -26.60 9.47
C GLU A 203 -4.60 -27.78 9.08
N ILE A 204 -4.51 -28.71 10.01
CA ILE A 204 -4.17 -30.09 9.74
C ILE A 204 -5.49 -30.76 9.35
N THR A 205 -5.91 -30.62 8.08
CA THR A 205 -6.72 -31.71 7.52
C THR A 205 -5.77 -32.91 7.45
N ASN A 206 -6.21 -34.10 7.84
CA ASN A 206 -5.39 -35.33 7.99
C ASN A 206 -4.65 -35.84 6.73
N VAL A 207 -4.43 -34.98 5.72
CA VAL A 207 -3.69 -35.25 4.49
C VAL A 207 -2.94 -33.96 4.10
N VAL A 208 -1.62 -33.95 4.34
CA VAL A 208 -0.58 -33.05 3.78
C VAL A 208 -0.81 -31.52 3.92
N PRO A 209 0.15 -30.74 4.50
CA PRO A 209 0.05 -29.28 4.49
C PRO A 209 -0.10 -28.77 3.05
N ARG A 210 -1.18 -28.04 2.78
CA ARG A 210 -1.51 -27.54 1.43
C ARG A 210 -0.42 -26.56 0.99
N LYS A 211 0.19 -26.84 -0.17
CA LYS A 211 1.24 -26.01 -0.75
C LYS A 211 0.68 -25.20 -1.92
N PHE A 212 1.15 -23.97 -2.05
CA PHE A 212 0.84 -23.09 -3.18
C PHE A 212 2.12 -22.72 -3.89
N GLU A 213 2.05 -22.73 -5.21
CA GLU A 213 3.14 -22.25 -6.04
C GLU A 213 3.15 -20.72 -6.01
N LEU A 214 4.14 -20.15 -5.34
CA LEU A 214 4.29 -18.70 -5.19
C LEU A 214 5.57 -18.24 -5.88
N PRO A 215 5.53 -17.08 -6.56
CA PRO A 215 6.72 -16.38 -6.97
C PRO A 215 7.53 -15.93 -5.76
N TYR A 216 8.86 -15.99 -5.87
CA TYR A 216 9.74 -15.67 -4.75
C TYR A 216 11.10 -15.13 -5.19
N ILE A 217 11.77 -14.51 -4.23
CA ILE A 217 13.23 -14.34 -4.20
C ILE A 217 13.74 -14.98 -2.91
N ALA A 218 14.99 -15.44 -2.88
CA ALA A 218 15.52 -16.12 -1.70
C ALA A 218 16.96 -15.72 -1.40
N PHE A 219 17.25 -15.54 -0.12
CA PHE A 219 18.56 -15.21 0.41
C PHE A 219 19.17 -16.46 1.06
N ASN A 220 20.38 -16.81 0.66
CA ASN A 220 21.16 -17.87 1.29
C ASN A 220 21.70 -17.40 2.67
N PRO A 221 22.20 -18.33 3.51
CA PRO A 221 22.79 -17.99 4.80
C PRO A 221 23.99 -17.03 4.76
N GLN A 222 24.62 -16.84 3.60
CA GLN A 222 25.73 -15.90 3.39
C GLN A 222 25.23 -14.49 3.02
N GLY A 223 23.92 -14.34 2.79
CA GLY A 223 23.27 -13.09 2.43
C GLY A 223 23.24 -12.78 0.95
N GLY A 224 23.69 -13.68 0.07
CA GLY A 224 23.51 -13.59 -1.38
C GLY A 224 22.18 -14.19 -1.84
N LEU A 225 21.80 -13.97 -3.09
CA LEU A 225 20.62 -14.60 -3.69
C LEU A 225 20.89 -16.07 -4.03
N VAL A 226 19.89 -16.92 -3.79
CA VAL A 226 19.93 -18.34 -4.16
C VAL A 226 19.90 -18.55 -5.68
N SER A 227 19.31 -17.61 -6.43
CA SER A 227 19.24 -17.65 -7.90
C SER A 227 20.61 -17.54 -8.58
N LEU A 228 21.62 -17.02 -7.88
CA LEU A 228 22.95 -16.67 -8.43
C LEU A 228 22.88 -15.68 -9.60
N GLN A 229 21.75 -15.00 -9.76
CA GLN A 229 21.51 -13.98 -10.78
C GLN A 229 20.85 -12.77 -10.13
N ASP A 230 21.28 -11.59 -10.56
CA ASP A 230 20.72 -10.33 -10.08
C ASP A 230 19.21 -10.29 -10.36
N GLU A 231 18.47 -9.82 -9.37
CA GLU A 231 17.03 -9.79 -9.43
C GLU A 231 16.55 -8.34 -9.54
N PHE A 232 15.64 -8.08 -10.48
CA PHE A 232 15.08 -6.75 -10.69
C PHE A 232 13.59 -6.75 -10.38
N ILE A 233 13.21 -6.13 -9.26
CA ILE A 233 11.81 -5.97 -8.88
C ILE A 233 11.32 -4.63 -9.42
N THR A 234 10.47 -4.67 -10.45
CA THR A 234 9.91 -3.48 -11.07
C THR A 234 8.61 -3.07 -10.40
N LEU A 235 8.48 -1.77 -10.12
CA LEU A 235 7.29 -1.16 -9.52
C LEU A 235 6.67 -0.18 -10.50
N SER A 236 5.34 -0.20 -10.60
CA SER A 236 4.58 0.73 -11.44
C SER A 236 3.42 1.37 -10.67
N PRO A 237 3.11 2.65 -10.93
CA PRO A 237 1.84 3.23 -10.50
C PRO A 237 0.69 2.54 -11.22
N GLY A 238 -0.36 2.17 -10.49
CA GLY A 238 -1.49 1.47 -11.10
C GLY A 238 -2.67 1.25 -10.16
N SER A 239 -3.71 0.65 -10.72
CA SER A 239 -4.93 0.26 -10.01
C SER A 239 -5.27 -1.19 -10.33
N ILE A 240 -5.78 -1.90 -9.32
CA ILE A 240 -6.12 -3.32 -9.41
C ILE A 240 -7.62 -3.45 -9.11
N PHE A 241 -8.33 -4.12 -10.00
CA PHE A 241 -9.75 -4.39 -9.89
C PHE A 241 -9.95 -5.89 -9.64
N TYR A 242 -10.30 -6.23 -8.39
CA TYR A 242 -10.51 -7.61 -8.00
C TYR A 242 -11.84 -8.13 -8.56
N LEU A 243 -11.78 -9.26 -9.25
CA LEU A 243 -12.91 -9.85 -9.95
C LEU A 243 -13.35 -11.15 -9.30
N THR A 244 -14.65 -11.44 -9.39
CA THR A 244 -15.24 -12.71 -8.95
C THR A 244 -16.13 -13.29 -10.03
N ASN A 245 -16.20 -14.62 -10.12
CA ASN A 245 -17.14 -15.30 -11.00
C ASN A 245 -18.58 -15.26 -10.43
N SER A 246 -19.54 -15.75 -11.20
CA SER A 246 -20.96 -15.78 -10.80
C SER A 246 -21.25 -16.61 -9.55
N ALA A 247 -20.32 -17.50 -9.15
CA ALA A 247 -20.41 -18.30 -7.91
C ALA A 247 -19.69 -17.62 -6.72
N GLY A 248 -19.22 -16.37 -6.88
CA GLY A 248 -18.48 -15.62 -5.85
C GLY A 248 -17.03 -16.08 -5.65
N GLY A 249 -16.52 -16.95 -6.51
CA GLY A 249 -15.12 -17.38 -6.48
C GLY A 249 -14.19 -16.34 -7.11
N PRO A 250 -12.97 -16.15 -6.59
CA PRO A 250 -12.02 -15.17 -7.12
C PRO A 250 -11.57 -15.50 -8.55
N LEU A 251 -11.39 -14.46 -9.36
CA LEU A 251 -10.80 -14.51 -10.69
C LEU A 251 -9.47 -13.74 -10.72
N ALA A 252 -8.70 -13.89 -11.80
CA ALA A 252 -7.55 -13.03 -12.04
C ALA A 252 -8.05 -11.57 -12.09
N PRO A 253 -7.42 -10.65 -11.33
CA PRO A 253 -7.85 -9.27 -11.27
C PRO A 253 -7.50 -8.55 -12.58
N ASP A 254 -8.28 -7.53 -12.91
CA ASP A 254 -7.95 -6.60 -13.99
C ASP A 254 -6.99 -5.52 -13.46
N VAL A 255 -6.02 -5.12 -14.26
CA VAL A 255 -4.92 -4.24 -13.82
C VAL A 255 -4.69 -3.13 -14.82
N VAL A 256 -4.71 -1.90 -14.33
CA VAL A 256 -4.32 -0.72 -15.08
C VAL A 256 -2.95 -0.27 -14.60
N GLN A 257 -1.95 -0.34 -15.47
CA GLN A 257 -0.58 0.13 -15.20
C GLN A 257 -0.28 1.38 -16.03
N THR A 258 0.24 2.42 -15.39
CA THR A 258 0.63 3.65 -16.10
C THR A 258 2.02 3.49 -16.69
N GLY A 259 2.18 3.71 -18.01
CA GLY A 259 3.49 3.71 -18.69
C GLY A 259 4.15 2.34 -18.90
N TYR A 260 3.43 1.25 -18.60
CA TYR A 260 3.90 -0.12 -18.80
C TYR A 260 3.79 -0.53 -20.28
N ARG A 261 4.84 -1.17 -20.82
CA ARG A 261 4.97 -1.59 -22.23
C ARG A 261 4.92 -0.47 -23.28
N GLU A 262 5.11 0.79 -22.90
CA GLU A 262 5.37 1.82 -23.90
C GLU A 262 6.70 1.54 -24.61
N ALA A 263 6.74 1.74 -25.94
CA ALA A 263 7.90 1.42 -26.79
C ALA A 263 9.20 2.11 -26.32
N THR A 264 9.06 3.17 -25.53
CA THR A 264 10.12 3.81 -24.75
C THR A 264 9.57 3.97 -23.34
N ARG A 265 9.85 3.02 -22.42
CA ARG A 265 9.56 3.23 -21.00
C ARG A 265 10.37 4.42 -20.50
N THR A 266 9.77 5.62 -20.52
CA THR A 266 10.44 6.87 -20.16
C THR A 266 10.65 7.02 -18.65
N ASN A 267 9.84 6.32 -17.85
CA ASN A 267 9.88 6.37 -16.39
C ASN A 267 9.83 4.95 -15.81
N PHE A 268 10.98 4.40 -15.43
CA PHE A 268 11.04 3.12 -14.69
C PHE A 268 11.46 3.33 -13.24
N THR A 269 10.92 2.50 -12.35
CA THR A 269 11.37 2.36 -10.97
C THR A 269 11.61 0.89 -10.71
N LEU A 270 12.87 0.51 -10.51
CA LEU A 270 13.23 -0.88 -10.27
C LEU A 270 14.21 -1.00 -9.11
N ILE A 271 14.05 -2.07 -8.33
CA ILE A 271 14.94 -2.41 -7.24
C ILE A 271 15.80 -3.57 -7.72
N ARG A 272 17.10 -3.31 -7.90
CA ARG A 272 18.11 -4.32 -8.19
C ARG A 272 18.55 -4.96 -6.88
N VAL A 273 18.48 -6.27 -6.78
CA VAL A 273 19.07 -7.06 -5.71
C VAL A 273 20.27 -7.81 -6.28
N ASP A 274 21.46 -7.45 -5.80
CA ASP A 274 22.71 -8.05 -6.26
C ASP A 274 22.79 -9.53 -5.88
N SER A 275 23.14 -10.38 -6.84
CA SER A 275 23.16 -11.84 -6.65
C SER A 275 24.17 -12.30 -5.61
N LEU A 276 25.37 -11.74 -5.61
CA LEU A 276 26.46 -12.19 -4.75
C LEU A 276 26.27 -11.68 -3.31
N THR A 277 25.89 -10.42 -3.17
CA THR A 277 25.83 -9.73 -1.89
C THR A 277 24.44 -9.66 -1.30
N GLY A 278 23.38 -9.86 -2.10
CA GLY A 278 21.97 -9.69 -1.73
C GLY A 278 21.57 -8.26 -1.37
N ARG A 279 22.43 -7.27 -1.63
CA ARG A 279 22.13 -5.87 -1.33
C ARG A 279 21.17 -5.32 -2.36
N ALA A 280 20.13 -4.65 -1.89
CA ALA A 280 19.15 -3.98 -2.74
C ALA A 280 19.56 -2.53 -2.99
N LYS A 281 19.43 -2.09 -4.25
CA LYS A 281 19.64 -0.72 -4.68
C LYS A 281 18.49 -0.29 -5.58
N LEU A 282 18.07 0.96 -5.40
CA LEU A 282 17.12 1.61 -6.30
C LEU A 282 17.82 2.04 -7.58
N GLU A 283 17.28 1.62 -8.71
CA GLU A 283 17.62 2.11 -10.04
C GLU A 283 16.43 2.92 -10.58
N ARG A 284 16.71 4.16 -10.96
CA ARG A 284 15.77 5.09 -11.59
C ARG A 284 16.39 5.65 -12.85
N MET A 285 15.57 6.30 -13.67
CA MET A 285 16.08 7.14 -14.75
C MET A 285 17.04 8.18 -14.17
N GLU A 286 18.16 8.41 -14.84
CA GLU A 286 19.06 9.53 -14.55
C GLU A 286 18.74 10.66 -15.51
N ILE A 287 18.12 11.73 -15.01
CA ILE A 287 17.96 12.97 -15.76
C ILE A 287 19.28 13.74 -15.62
N GLN A 288 20.00 13.92 -16.73
CA GLN A 288 21.15 14.83 -16.79
C GLN A 288 20.70 16.30 -16.81
#